data_AF-A0A8T5BAM0-F1
#
_entry.id   AF-A0A8T5BAM0-F1
#
_cell.length_a   1.000
_cell.length_b   1.000
_cell.length_c   1.000
_cell.angle_alpha   90.00
_cell.angle_beta   90.00
_cell.angle_gamma   90.00
#
_symmetry.space_group_name_H-M   'P 1'
#
loop_
_entity.id
_entity.type
_entity.pdbx_description
1 polymer ?
#
loop_
_entity_poly.entity_id
_entity_poly.type
_entity_poly.pdbx_seq_one_letter_code
_entity_poly.pdbx_strand_id
1 'polypeptide(L)' 'MRQKIRWKPIAPGKDSITVCPRCGSLNIQLSSKFDAWLMPKRYVCEDCGYVGPLVLEIDKEDQKNKKRK' A
#
# COMPACT_ATOMS: atom_id res chain seq x y z
N MET A 1 20.07 -22.97 -30.35
CA MET A 1 18.73 -22.44 -29.98
C MET A 1 18.87 -21.53 -28.76
N ARG A 2 18.65 -20.22 -28.90
CA ARG A 2 18.70 -19.27 -27.76
C ARG A 2 17.27 -19.08 -27.23
N GLN A 3 16.97 -19.59 -26.05
CA GLN A 3 15.68 -19.33 -25.41
C GLN A 3 15.59 -17.84 -25.06
N LYS A 4 14.67 -17.11 -25.70
CA LYS A 4 14.38 -15.72 -25.38
C LYS A 4 13.57 -15.67 -24.10
N ILE A 5 14.24 -15.38 -22.98
CA ILE A 5 13.58 -15.11 -21.71
C ILE A 5 12.81 -13.79 -21.88
N ARG A 6 11.48 -13.86 -21.86
CA ARG A 6 10.61 -12.68 -21.98
C ARG A 6 10.32 -12.12 -20.59
N TRP A 7 11.17 -11.19 -20.16
CA TRP A 7 10.98 -10.44 -18.92
C TRP A 7 9.78 -9.50 -19.09
N LYS A 8 8.69 -9.75 -18.36
CA LYS A 8 7.64 -8.74 -18.18
C LYS A 8 8.13 -7.76 -17.11
N PRO A 9 8.16 -6.44 -17.38
CA PRO A 9 8.50 -5.48 -16.35
C PRO A 9 7.42 -5.51 -15.25
N ILE A 10 7.84 -5.75 -14.01
CA ILE A 10 7.01 -5.51 -12.83
C ILE A 10 6.94 -3.99 -12.67
N ALA A 11 5.87 -3.41 -13.21
CA ALA A 11 5.54 -2.03 -12.91
C ALA A 11 5.07 -1.97 -11.44
N PRO A 12 5.49 -0.97 -10.63
CA PRO A 12 4.93 -0.78 -9.30
C PRO A 12 3.40 -0.68 -9.40
N GLY A 13 2.73 -1.48 -8.58
CA GLY A 13 1.41 -2.03 -8.82
C GLY A 13 0.34 -0.99 -9.12
N LYS A 14 -0.24 -1.10 -10.32
CA LYS A 14 -1.52 -0.45 -10.66
C LYS A 14 -2.66 -0.93 -9.73
N ASP A 15 -2.40 -2.00 -8.99
CA ASP A 15 -3.36 -2.76 -8.21
C ASP A 15 -2.91 -3.00 -6.76
N SER A 16 -2.13 -2.13 -6.12
CA SER A 16 -1.91 -2.22 -4.66
C SER A 16 -2.86 -1.31 -3.86
N ILE A 17 -3.16 -1.69 -2.61
CA ILE A 17 -3.86 -0.86 -1.62
C ILE A 17 -2.97 -0.64 -0.40
N THR A 18 -3.07 0.54 0.20
CA THR A 18 -2.35 0.92 1.40
C THR A 18 -3.21 0.67 2.63
N VAL A 19 -2.68 -0.04 3.62
CA VAL A 19 -3.35 -0.31 4.90
C VAL A 19 -2.44 0.01 6.09
N CYS A 20 -3.05 0.15 7.27
CA CYS A 20 -2.34 0.33 8.52
C CYS A 20 -1.47 -0.89 8.85
N PRO A 21 -0.17 -0.72 9.14
CA PRO A 21 0.72 -1.84 9.48
C PRO A 21 0.42 -2.43 10.86
N ARG A 22 -0.35 -1.73 11.70
CA ARG A 22 -0.66 -2.15 13.07
C ARG A 22 -1.93 -2.98 13.19
N CYS A 23 -3.01 -2.55 12.52
CA CYS A 23 -4.32 -3.21 12.62
C CYS A 23 -4.87 -3.71 11.28
N GLY A 24 -4.22 -3.39 10.15
CA GLY A 24 -4.71 -3.75 8.81
C GLY A 24 -5.86 -2.91 8.28
N SER A 25 -6.27 -1.84 8.98
CA SER A 25 -7.34 -0.96 8.52
C SER A 25 -6.99 -0.20 7.24
N LEU A 26 -8.01 0.07 6.42
CA LEU A 26 -7.93 0.94 5.24
C LEU A 26 -8.07 2.42 5.59
N ASN A 27 -8.49 2.78 6.80
CA ASN A 27 -8.62 4.16 7.26
C ASN A 27 -7.26 4.70 7.73
N ILE A 28 -6.31 4.79 6.80
CA ILE A 28 -4.99 5.38 7.00
C ILE A 28 -4.79 6.54 6.03
N GLN A 29 -4.41 7.70 6.55
CA GLN A 29 -4.30 8.96 5.80
C GLN A 29 -3.03 9.72 6.18
N LEU A 30 -2.62 10.69 5.35
CA LEU A 30 -1.51 11.58 5.70
C LEU A 30 -1.88 12.45 6.90
N SER A 31 -0.91 12.75 7.77
CA SER A 31 -1.13 13.54 8.98
C SER A 31 -1.39 15.01 8.67
N SER A 32 -0.88 15.51 7.54
CA SER A 32 -1.05 16.87 7.07
C SER A 32 -1.07 16.94 5.54
N LYS A 33 -1.69 18.00 5.00
CA LYS A 33 -1.68 18.32 3.56
C LYS A 33 -0.28 18.66 3.03
N PHE A 34 0.64 19.01 3.91
CA PHE A 34 2.02 19.35 3.56
C PHE A 34 2.99 18.16 3.63
N ASP A 35 2.52 17.01 4.12
CA ASP A 35 3.31 15.78 4.12
C ASP A 35 3.57 15.33 2.67
N ALA A 36 4.73 14.72 2.44
CA ALA A 36 5.27 14.36 1.12
C ALA A 36 5.76 15.51 0.23
N TRP A 37 5.46 16.77 0.58
CA TRP A 37 5.99 17.94 -0.14
C TRP A 37 7.02 18.70 0.69
N LEU A 38 6.59 19.25 1.84
CA LEU A 38 7.45 20.02 2.74
C LEU A 38 7.95 19.15 3.90
N MET A 39 7.08 18.31 4.45
CA MET A 39 7.40 17.41 5.56
C MET A 39 7.48 15.96 5.07
N PRO A 40 8.29 15.11 5.73
CA PRO A 40 8.30 13.68 5.45
C PRO A 40 6.90 13.07 5.55
N LYS A 41 6.63 12.03 4.74
CA LYS A 41 5.36 11.29 4.81
C LYS A 41 5.15 10.75 6.23
N ARG A 42 4.05 11.16 6.85
CA ARG A 42 3.59 10.61 8.12
C ARG A 42 2.12 10.27 7.97
N TYR A 43 1.77 9.07 8.38
CA TYR A 43 0.43 8.53 8.27
C TYR A 43 -0.21 8.43 9.65
N VAL A 44 -1.52 8.61 9.70
CA VAL A 44 -2.37 8.44 10.87
C VAL A 44 -3.45 7.43 10.53
N CYS A 45 -3.66 6.44 11.41
CA CYS A 45 -4.77 5.51 11.31
C CYS A 45 -5.88 5.91 12.29
N GLU A 46 -7.10 6.08 11.77
CA GLU A 46 -8.26 6.52 12.56
C GLU A 46 -8.79 5.42 13.50
N ASP A 47 -8.59 4.14 13.16
CA ASP A 47 -9.12 3.02 13.98
C ASP A 47 -8.25 2.66 15.19
N CYS A 48 -6.92 2.73 15.08
CA CYS A 48 -6.01 2.26 16.13
C CYS A 48 -5.04 3.33 16.66
N GLY A 49 -5.11 4.56 16.13
CA GLY A 49 -4.25 5.67 16.53
C GLY A 49 -2.78 5.51 16.17
N TYR A 50 -2.45 4.63 15.21
CA TYR A 50 -1.07 4.54 14.70
C TYR A 50 -0.66 5.87 14.05
N VAL A 51 0.55 6.35 14.39
CA VAL A 51 1.16 7.54 13.78
C VAL A 51 2.59 7.23 13.38
N GLY A 52 2.90 7.27 12.09
CA GLY A 52 4.25 6.96 11.63
C GLY A 52 4.42 6.95 10.11
N PRO A 53 5.66 6.82 9.61
CA PRO A 53 5.94 6.87 8.17
C PRO A 53 5.67 5.53 7.46
N LEU A 54 5.51 4.43 8.19
CA LEU A 54 5.32 3.10 7.61
C LEU A 54 3.87 2.87 7.22
N VAL A 55 3.70 2.21 6.07
CA VAL A 55 2.43 1.69 5.56
C VAL A 55 2.63 0.28 5.04
N LEU A 56 1.56 -0.52 5.02
CA LEU A 56 1.57 -1.85 4.42
C LEU A 56 0.86 -1.79 3.06
N GLU A 57 1.56 -2.18 1.99
CA GLU A 57 0.99 -2.31 0.66
C GLU A 57 0.56 -3.76 0.42
N ILE A 58 -0.71 -3.96 0.06
CA ILE A 58 -1.29 -5.27 -0.25
C ILE A 58 -1.72 -5.27 -1.71
N ASP A 59 -1.42 -6.34 -2.44
CA ASP A 59 -1.89 -6.49 -3.82
C ASP A 59 -3.41 -6.80 -3.87
N LYS A 60 -4.15 -6.12 -4.75
CA LYS A 60 -5.61 -6.25 -4.91
C LYS A 60 -6.01 -7.60 -5.48
N GLU A 61 -5.11 -8.33 -6.16
CA GLU A 61 -5.40 -9.67 -6.64
C GLU A 61 -5.69 -10.63 -5.47
N ASP A 62 -5.05 -10.42 -4.30
CA ASP A 62 -5.33 -11.17 -3.06
C ASP A 62 -6.69 -10.82 -2.43
N GLN A 63 -7.14 -9.57 -2.57
CA GLN A 63 -8.39 -9.09 -1.99
C GLN A 63 -9.64 -9.57 -2.75
N LYS A 64 -9.56 -9.75 -4.07
CA LYS A 64 -10.68 -10.28 -4.87
C LYS A 64 -10.99 -11.74 -4.55
N ASN A 65 -9.99 -12.52 -4.12
CA ASN A 65 -10.17 -13.93 -3.79
C ASN A 65 -10.86 -14.15 -2.43
N LYS A 66 -10.77 -13.20 -1.49
CA LYS A 66 -11.42 -13.28 -0.17
C LYS A 66 -12.91 -12.91 -0.17
N LYS A 67 -13.41 -12.17 -1.18
CA LYS A 67 -14.84 -11.81 -1.30
C LYS A 67 -15.69 -12.84 -2.07
N ARG A 68 -15.09 -13.92 -2.56
CA ARG A 68 -15.76 -14.96 -3.38
C ARG A 68 -15.89 -16.31 -2.69
N LYS A 69 -15.53 -16.43 -1.40
CA LYS A 69 -15.64 -17.66 -0.63
C LYS A 69 -16.59 -17.50 0.55
#